data_AF-A0A1I5KYF6-F1
#
_entry.id   AF-A0A1I5KYF6-F1
#
_cell.length_a   1.000
_cell.length_b   1.000
_cell.length_c   1.000
_cell.angle_alpha   90.00
_cell.angle_beta   90.00
_cell.angle_gamma   90.00
#
_symmetry.space_group_name_H-M   'P 1'
#
loop_
_entity.id
_entity.type
_entity.pdbx_description
1 polymer ?
#
loop_
_entity_poly.entity_id
_entity_poly.type
_entity_poly.pdbx_seq_one_letter_code
_entity_poly.pdbx_strand_id
1 'polypeptide(L)'
;MKIMRVKEHILTALSGFKRRDKFSYGVFQERGLNPSDDELCQWLQTQLNICTDQLIAAVEADGNEKKLVKILRSSLDNLDSTYFDTEERELICDYYYELSRIVDADIKHDLNSWLHGMILGTVLRISNLLKRQERIIETLEQPCTSCNLPLRTSILGKEASIPDFSWSIIRCNNCNEYNLLSVGPGVKQFRFENHASIEQLSKADYSEEEAKVRLEQIKYFRKK
;
A
#
# COMPACT_ATOMS: atom_id res chain seq x y z
N MET A 1 -15.05 -18.38 32.09
CA MET A 1 -13.94 -18.84 31.22
C MET A 1 -13.98 -18.30 29.79
N LYS A 2 -15.12 -18.29 29.08
CA LYS A 2 -15.19 -17.82 27.68
C LYS A 2 -14.85 -16.33 27.50
N ILE A 3 -15.29 -15.47 28.42
CA ILE A 3 -15.04 -14.00 28.39
C ILE A 3 -13.55 -13.67 28.61
N MET A 4 -12.88 -14.33 29.56
CA MET A 4 -11.44 -14.13 29.81
C MET A 4 -10.59 -14.48 28.58
N ARG A 5 -10.93 -15.56 27.87
CA ARG A 5 -10.21 -15.97 26.64
C ARG A 5 -10.39 -14.98 25.49
N VAL A 6 -11.55 -14.32 25.39
CA VAL A 6 -11.80 -13.27 24.38
C VAL A 6 -10.97 -12.04 24.70
N LYS A 7 -10.94 -11.61 25.97
CA LYS A 7 -10.13 -10.47 26.43
C LYS A 7 -8.64 -10.68 26.17
N GLU A 8 -8.09 -11.83 26.53
CA GLU A 8 -6.68 -12.17 26.28
C GLU A 8 -6.32 -12.15 24.79
N HIS A 9 -7.23 -12.64 23.92
CA HIS A 9 -7.03 -12.62 22.48
C HIS A 9 -6.99 -11.18 21.92
N ILE A 10 -7.93 -10.33 22.35
CA ILE A 10 -7.98 -8.91 21.95
C ILE A 10 -6.69 -8.20 22.39
N LEU A 11 -6.28 -8.36 23.65
CA LEU A 11 -5.06 -7.75 24.18
C LEU A 11 -3.80 -8.22 23.46
N THR A 12 -3.73 -9.51 23.12
CA THR A 12 -2.63 -10.08 22.32
C THR A 12 -2.58 -9.47 20.92
N ALA A 13 -3.73 -9.34 20.26
CA ALA A 13 -3.84 -8.74 18.93
C ALA A 13 -3.45 -7.25 18.94
N LEU A 14 -3.93 -6.46 19.90
CA LEU A 14 -3.56 -5.06 20.08
C LEU A 14 -2.04 -4.90 20.34
N SER A 15 -1.48 -5.76 21.19
CA SER A 15 -0.05 -5.77 21.45
C SER A 15 0.77 -6.11 20.20
N GLY A 16 0.27 -7.04 19.38
CA GLY A 16 0.87 -7.38 18.08
C GLY A 16 0.82 -6.19 17.11
N PHE A 17 -0.34 -5.55 16.99
CA PHE A 17 -0.52 -4.34 16.18
C PHE A 17 0.44 -3.23 16.60
N LYS A 18 0.57 -2.95 17.90
CA LYS A 18 1.48 -1.92 18.43
C LYS A 18 2.94 -2.15 18.03
N ARG A 19 3.41 -3.39 18.14
CA ARG A 19 4.81 -3.76 17.82
C ARG A 19 5.14 -3.69 16.32
N ARG A 20 4.14 -3.73 15.44
CA ARG A 20 4.36 -3.65 13.99
C ARG A 20 4.86 -2.26 13.60
N ASP A 21 5.84 -2.21 12.71
CA ASP A 21 6.16 -1.01 11.95
C ASP A 21 5.11 -0.85 10.83
N LYS A 22 4.26 0.17 10.97
CA LYS A 22 3.09 0.39 10.11
C LYS A 22 3.40 1.35 8.96
N PHE A 23 4.58 1.95 8.92
CA PHE A 23 4.94 2.95 7.91
C PHE A 23 6.36 2.75 7.38
N SER A 24 6.91 1.54 7.49
CA SER A 24 8.18 1.21 6.84
C SER A 24 8.07 1.27 5.31
N TYR A 25 9.20 1.52 4.66
CA TYR A 25 9.32 1.42 3.19
C TYR A 25 8.70 0.13 2.63
N GLY A 26 8.91 -1.02 3.28
CA GLY A 26 8.37 -2.31 2.85
C GLY A 26 6.84 -2.35 2.85
N VAL A 27 6.19 -1.70 3.82
CA VAL A 27 4.72 -1.62 3.94
C VAL A 27 4.12 -0.83 2.78
N PHE A 28 4.73 0.30 2.42
CA PHE A 28 4.34 1.10 1.26
C PHE A 28 4.58 0.33 -0.04
N GLN A 29 5.75 -0.31 -0.16
CA GLN A 29 6.12 -1.11 -1.33
C GLN A 29 5.15 -2.29 -1.57
N GLU A 30 4.75 -3.01 -0.53
CA GLU A 30 3.76 -4.11 -0.61
C GLU A 30 2.39 -3.62 -1.11
N ARG A 31 2.07 -2.35 -0.87
CA ARG A 31 0.81 -1.72 -1.29
C ARG A 31 0.92 -1.04 -2.65
N GLY A 32 2.11 -0.94 -3.22
CA GLY A 32 2.36 -0.19 -4.46
C GLY A 32 2.25 1.33 -4.28
N LEU A 33 2.43 1.81 -3.04
CA LEU A 33 2.36 3.22 -2.67
C LEU A 33 3.76 3.81 -2.62
N ASN A 34 3.87 5.13 -2.81
CA ASN A 34 5.12 5.82 -2.52
C ASN A 34 5.26 6.01 -1.00
N PRO A 35 6.44 5.76 -0.41
CA PRO A 35 6.69 6.08 0.98
C PRO A 35 6.51 7.58 1.22
N SER A 36 5.79 7.91 2.29
CA SER A 36 5.73 9.27 2.82
C SER A 36 7.07 9.67 3.46
N ASP A 37 7.18 10.95 3.82
CA ASP A 37 8.33 11.46 4.57
C ASP A 37 8.52 10.72 5.92
N ASP A 38 9.77 10.52 6.32
CA ASP A 38 10.11 9.78 7.53
C ASP A 38 9.53 10.42 8.80
N GLU A 39 9.47 11.75 8.88
CA GLU A 39 8.89 12.46 10.03
C GLU A 39 7.38 12.20 10.12
N LEU A 40 6.69 12.25 8.99
CA LEU A 40 5.27 11.95 8.90
C LEU A 40 4.98 10.48 9.26
N CYS A 41 5.78 9.55 8.75
CA CYS A 41 5.67 8.12 9.08
C CYS A 41 5.84 7.86 10.59
N GLN A 42 6.85 8.49 11.22
CA GLN A 42 7.07 8.37 12.66
C GLN A 42 5.95 8.99 13.48
N TRP A 43 5.42 10.13 13.05
CA TRP A 43 4.30 10.79 13.70
C TRP A 43 3.04 9.92 13.62
N LEU A 44 2.68 9.39 12.44
CA LEU A 44 1.53 8.49 12.27
C LEU A 44 1.68 7.19 13.08
N GLN A 45 2.87 6.59 13.08
CA GLN A 45 3.19 5.42 13.92
C GLN A 45 2.93 5.73 15.40
N THR A 46 3.31 6.92 15.85
CA THR A 46 3.10 7.38 17.23
C THR A 46 1.61 7.57 17.53
N GLN A 47 0.85 8.23 16.65
CA GLN A 47 -0.59 8.44 16.84
C GLN A 47 -1.35 7.10 16.92
N LEU A 48 -1.06 6.15 16.03
CA LEU A 48 -1.68 4.82 16.08
C LEU A 48 -1.30 4.04 17.34
N ASN A 49 -0.05 4.17 17.80
CA ASN A 49 0.38 3.52 19.04
C ASN A 49 -0.31 4.13 20.28
N ILE A 50 -0.52 5.44 20.32
CA ILE A 50 -1.30 6.12 21.38
C ILE A 50 -2.75 5.61 21.38
N CYS A 51 -3.39 5.54 20.22
CA CYS A 51 -4.73 4.96 20.08
C CYS A 51 -4.77 3.52 20.61
N THR A 52 -3.79 2.71 20.21
CA THR A 52 -3.68 1.31 20.62
C THR A 52 -3.53 1.17 22.13
N ASP A 53 -2.74 2.04 22.78
CA ASP A 53 -2.57 2.05 24.23
C ASP A 53 -3.87 2.42 24.96
N GLN A 54 -4.64 3.36 24.43
CA GLN A 54 -5.95 3.71 24.96
C GLN A 54 -6.93 2.54 24.84
N LEU A 55 -6.91 1.81 23.72
CA LEU A 55 -7.72 0.61 23.52
C LEU A 55 -7.32 -0.51 24.48
N ILE A 56 -6.02 -0.77 24.66
CA ILE A 56 -5.50 -1.75 25.62
C ILE A 56 -6.02 -1.41 27.03
N ALA A 57 -5.81 -0.18 27.48
CA ALA A 57 -6.27 0.26 28.80
C ALA A 57 -7.80 0.17 28.96
N ALA A 58 -8.56 0.44 27.90
CA ALA A 58 -10.01 0.29 27.92
C ALA A 58 -10.44 -1.18 28.01
N VAL A 59 -9.81 -2.08 27.27
CA VAL A 59 -10.10 -3.52 27.30
C VAL A 59 -9.69 -4.11 28.66
N GLU A 60 -8.54 -3.72 29.21
CA GLU A 60 -8.10 -4.12 30.55
C GLU A 60 -9.11 -3.70 31.63
N ALA A 61 -9.69 -2.52 31.50
CA ALA A 61 -10.74 -1.99 32.37
C ALA A 61 -12.16 -2.46 32.02
N ASP A 62 -12.32 -3.51 31.18
CA ASP A 62 -13.60 -4.07 30.75
C ASP A 62 -14.56 -3.02 30.14
N GLY A 63 -13.99 -2.09 29.37
CA GLY A 63 -14.72 -1.08 28.62
C GLY A 63 -15.67 -1.68 27.61
N ASN A 64 -16.88 -1.12 27.51
CA ASN A 64 -17.86 -1.53 26.53
C ASN A 64 -17.56 -0.95 25.13
N GLU A 65 -18.25 -1.48 24.13
CA GLU A 65 -18.14 -1.07 22.72
C GLU A 65 -18.22 0.46 22.53
N LYS A 66 -19.13 1.14 23.22
CA LYS A 66 -19.27 2.62 23.13
C LYS A 66 -17.98 3.34 23.52
N LYS A 67 -17.27 2.85 24.54
CA LYS A 67 -15.97 3.42 24.96
C LYS A 67 -14.89 3.17 23.91
N LEU A 68 -14.86 1.98 23.32
CA LEU A 68 -13.90 1.60 22.28
C LEU A 68 -14.12 2.41 20.98
N VAL A 69 -15.36 2.54 20.53
CA VAL A 69 -15.76 3.42 19.41
C VAL A 69 -15.34 4.85 19.68
N LYS A 70 -15.58 5.37 20.90
CA LYS A 70 -15.18 6.74 21.26
C LYS A 70 -13.67 6.95 21.16
N ILE A 71 -12.86 6.00 21.62
CA ILE A 71 -11.40 6.07 21.52
C ILE A 71 -10.95 6.14 20.06
N LEU A 72 -11.47 5.23 19.22
CA LEU A 72 -11.16 5.19 17.79
C LEU A 72 -11.53 6.49 17.10
N ARG A 73 -12.76 6.97 17.31
CA ARG A 73 -13.26 8.22 16.71
C ARG A 73 -12.43 9.42 17.14
N SER A 74 -12.22 9.62 18.45
CA SER A 74 -11.45 10.76 18.95
C SER A 74 -10.00 10.76 18.45
N SER A 75 -9.40 9.58 18.30
CA SER A 75 -8.06 9.46 17.73
C SER A 75 -8.04 9.79 16.23
N LEU A 76 -9.05 9.35 15.47
CA LEU A 76 -9.18 9.64 14.05
C LEU A 76 -9.46 11.14 13.80
N ASP A 77 -10.32 11.75 14.60
CA ASP A 77 -10.67 13.18 14.51
C ASP A 77 -9.47 14.11 14.79
N ASN A 78 -8.46 13.64 15.54
CA ASN A 78 -7.22 14.39 15.77
C ASN A 78 -6.29 14.41 14.54
N LEU A 79 -6.56 13.58 13.54
CA LEU A 79 -5.82 13.57 12.29
C LEU A 79 -6.59 14.45 11.30
N ASP A 80 -6.07 15.63 10.96
CA ASP A 80 -6.69 16.47 9.94
C ASP A 80 -6.51 15.82 8.56
N SER A 81 -7.60 15.26 8.02
CA SER A 81 -7.60 14.58 6.71
C SER A 81 -7.04 15.44 5.57
N THR A 82 -7.08 16.78 5.67
CA THR A 82 -6.60 17.69 4.62
C THR A 82 -5.07 17.77 4.53
N TYR A 83 -4.36 17.29 5.56
CA TYR A 83 -2.90 17.26 5.59
C TYR A 83 -2.29 16.08 4.81
N PHE A 84 -3.10 15.07 4.52
CA PHE A 84 -2.65 13.82 3.93
C PHE A 84 -3.09 13.70 2.47
N ASP A 85 -2.28 13.04 1.66
CA ASP A 85 -2.67 12.69 0.31
C ASP A 85 -3.70 11.53 0.29
N THR A 86 -4.05 11.03 -0.89
CA THR A 86 -5.05 9.95 -0.99
C THR A 86 -4.48 8.61 -0.50
N GLU A 87 -3.22 8.30 -0.79
CA GLU A 87 -2.56 7.05 -0.43
C GLU A 87 -2.40 6.95 1.10
N GLU A 88 -1.99 8.05 1.72
CA GLU A 88 -1.84 8.19 3.17
C GLU A 88 -3.17 8.05 3.90
N ARG A 89 -4.23 8.71 3.42
CA ARG A 89 -5.55 8.60 4.04
C ARG A 89 -6.11 7.19 3.96
N GLU A 90 -5.97 6.54 2.81
CA GLU A 90 -6.38 5.14 2.65
C GLU A 90 -5.63 4.23 3.63
N LEU A 91 -4.32 4.41 3.76
CA LEU A 91 -3.49 3.63 4.68
C LEU A 91 -3.86 3.87 6.15
N ILE A 92 -4.15 5.12 6.53
CA ILE A 92 -4.64 5.47 7.87
C ILE A 92 -5.98 4.77 8.15
N CYS A 93 -6.96 4.89 7.23
CA CYS A 93 -8.26 4.26 7.39
C CYS A 93 -8.17 2.73 7.51
N ASP A 94 -7.28 2.11 6.74
CA ASP A 94 -6.96 0.69 6.80
C ASP A 94 -6.53 0.28 8.21
N TYR A 95 -5.64 1.04 8.84
CA TYR A 95 -5.17 0.75 10.19
C TYR A 95 -6.23 0.97 11.27
N TYR A 96 -7.05 2.02 11.16
CA TYR A 96 -8.16 2.21 12.08
C TYR A 96 -9.24 1.14 11.91
N TYR A 97 -9.48 0.65 10.69
CA TYR A 97 -10.37 -0.47 10.45
C TYR A 97 -9.83 -1.75 11.07
N GLU A 98 -8.54 -2.05 10.94
CA GLU A 98 -7.90 -3.20 11.59
C GLU A 98 -8.09 -3.15 13.12
N LEU A 99 -7.83 -1.98 13.74
CA LEU A 99 -8.05 -1.79 15.18
C LEU A 99 -9.52 -1.99 15.57
N SER A 100 -10.46 -1.45 14.78
CA SER A 100 -11.90 -1.62 15.00
C SER A 100 -12.32 -3.09 14.96
N ARG A 101 -11.74 -3.88 14.04
CA ARG A 101 -11.99 -5.33 13.96
C ARG A 101 -11.38 -6.10 15.13
N ILE A 102 -10.21 -5.69 15.63
CA ILE A 102 -9.57 -6.31 16.79
C ILE A 102 -10.45 -6.17 18.03
N VAL A 103 -11.08 -4.99 18.22
CA VAL A 103 -11.89 -4.68 19.42
C VAL A 103 -13.40 -4.83 19.20
N ASP A 104 -13.82 -5.33 18.03
CA ASP A 104 -15.21 -5.49 17.59
C ASP A 104 -16.06 -4.21 17.74
N ALA A 105 -15.51 -3.08 17.30
CA ALA A 105 -16.15 -1.77 17.28
C ALA A 105 -16.53 -1.36 15.86
N ASP A 106 -17.79 -0.94 15.64
CA ASP A 106 -18.23 -0.41 14.34
C ASP A 106 -17.95 1.09 14.22
N ILE A 107 -17.03 1.43 13.32
CA ILE A 107 -16.64 2.82 12.99
C ILE A 107 -16.71 3.08 11.47
N LYS A 108 -17.40 2.24 10.69
CA LYS A 108 -17.38 2.33 9.22
C LYS A 108 -17.84 3.69 8.70
N HIS A 109 -18.87 4.25 9.33
CA HIS A 109 -19.37 5.58 8.99
C HIS A 109 -18.33 6.66 9.27
N ASP A 110 -17.61 6.57 10.40
CA ASP A 110 -16.57 7.51 10.78
C ASP A 110 -15.40 7.48 9.79
N LEU A 111 -14.95 6.28 9.40
CA LEU A 111 -13.91 6.09 8.39
C LEU A 111 -14.29 6.69 7.03
N ASN A 112 -15.53 6.43 6.57
CA ASN A 112 -16.03 7.02 5.32
C ASN A 112 -16.05 8.55 5.37
N SER A 113 -16.56 9.10 6.46
CA SER A 113 -16.66 10.55 6.65
C SER A 113 -15.27 11.19 6.70
N TRP A 114 -14.30 10.55 7.33
CA TRP A 114 -12.93 11.05 7.44
C TRP A 114 -12.18 10.96 6.11
N LEU A 115 -12.33 9.85 5.38
CA LEU A 115 -11.62 9.61 4.11
C LEU A 115 -12.10 10.54 2.98
N HIS A 116 -13.41 10.76 2.88
CA HIS A 116 -14.03 11.42 1.72
C HIS A 116 -14.61 12.81 2.05
N GLY A 117 -14.62 13.21 3.33
CA GLY A 117 -15.42 14.35 3.77
C GLY A 117 -16.92 14.11 3.55
N MET A 118 -17.70 15.20 3.52
CA MET A 118 -19.16 15.15 3.36
C MET A 118 -19.63 14.77 1.93
N ILE A 119 -18.72 14.45 1.01
CA ILE A 119 -19.03 14.18 -0.40
C ILE A 119 -18.96 12.67 -0.66
N LEU A 120 -20.13 12.03 -0.60
CA LEU A 120 -20.37 10.62 -0.93
C LEU A 120 -20.12 10.36 -2.42
N GLY A 121 -19.01 9.71 -2.77
CA GLY A 121 -18.76 9.28 -4.15
C GLY A 121 -17.85 8.07 -4.33
N THR A 122 -17.07 7.69 -3.31
CA THR A 122 -16.03 6.66 -3.49
C THR A 122 -16.30 5.48 -2.57
N VAL A 123 -16.51 4.32 -3.18
CA VAL A 123 -16.64 3.04 -2.47
C VAL A 123 -15.24 2.59 -2.03
N LEU A 124 -15.07 2.42 -0.73
CA LEU A 124 -13.90 1.81 -0.08
C LEU A 124 -13.45 0.51 -0.77
N ARG A 125 -12.20 0.48 -1.23
CA ARG A 125 -11.44 -0.77 -1.49
C ARG A 125 -10.64 -1.18 -0.25
N ILE A 126 -11.25 -1.23 0.95
CA ILE A 126 -10.59 -1.71 2.21
C ILE A 126 -10.22 -3.23 2.16
N SER A 127 -10.37 -3.90 1.02
CA SER A 127 -10.05 -5.32 0.89
C SER A 127 -8.55 -5.66 0.84
N ASN A 128 -7.64 -4.69 0.83
CA ASN A 128 -6.22 -4.96 0.53
C ASN A 128 -5.37 -5.38 1.74
N LEU A 129 -5.82 -5.14 2.99
CA LEU A 129 -5.14 -5.66 4.20
C LEU A 129 -5.22 -7.18 4.36
N LEU A 130 -6.10 -7.85 3.59
CA LEU A 130 -6.22 -9.31 3.51
C LEU A 130 -5.75 -9.82 2.14
N LYS A 131 -4.69 -9.25 1.57
CA LYS A 131 -3.99 -9.89 0.45
C LYS A 131 -3.33 -11.18 0.94
N ARG A 132 -4.14 -12.25 0.91
CA ARG A 132 -3.78 -13.63 0.56
C ARG A 132 -2.48 -13.58 -0.23
N GLN A 133 -1.42 -14.25 0.25
CA GLN A 133 -0.13 -14.39 -0.43
C GLN A 133 -0.36 -14.32 -1.94
N GLU A 134 0.04 -13.20 -2.57
CA GLU A 134 -0.26 -12.99 -3.98
C GLU A 134 0.41 -14.12 -4.75
N ARG A 135 -0.41 -15.04 -5.29
CA ARG A 135 0.10 -16.21 -5.98
C ARG A 135 0.74 -15.72 -7.27
N ILE A 136 2.06 -15.78 -7.34
CA ILE A 136 2.81 -15.52 -8.57
C ILE A 136 2.37 -16.59 -9.59
N ILE A 137 1.77 -16.14 -10.69
CA ILE A 137 1.33 -17.00 -11.80
C ILE A 137 2.51 -17.28 -12.72
N GLU A 138 3.31 -16.25 -12.98
CA GLU A 138 4.46 -16.29 -13.88
C GLU A 138 5.45 -15.20 -13.46
N THR A 139 6.73 -15.39 -13.76
CA THR A 139 7.75 -14.34 -13.64
C THR A 139 8.32 -14.08 -15.03
N LEU A 140 8.19 -12.85 -15.50
CA LEU A 140 8.90 -12.36 -16.68
C LEU A 140 10.32 -11.98 -16.28
N GLU A 141 11.30 -12.38 -17.08
CA GLU A 141 12.71 -12.05 -16.88
C GLU A 141 13.31 -11.45 -18.15
N GLN A 142 14.04 -10.35 -18.00
CA GLN A 142 14.90 -9.82 -19.06
C GLN A 142 16.25 -9.38 -18.49
N PRO A 143 17.37 -9.54 -19.20
CA PRO A 143 18.65 -9.07 -18.71
C PRO A 143 18.69 -7.54 -18.67
N CYS A 144 19.28 -6.97 -17.61
CA CYS A 144 19.65 -5.57 -17.59
C CYS A 144 20.69 -5.28 -18.68
N THR A 145 20.47 -4.27 -19.52
CA THR A 145 21.36 -3.93 -20.64
C THR A 145 22.77 -3.50 -20.23
N SER A 146 23.00 -3.19 -18.95
CA SER A 146 24.31 -2.78 -18.42
C SER A 146 24.95 -3.86 -17.55
N CYS A 147 24.30 -4.26 -16.44
CA CYS A 147 24.90 -5.21 -15.50
C CYS A 147 24.50 -6.68 -15.72
N ASN A 148 23.66 -6.96 -16.71
CA ASN A 148 23.16 -8.31 -17.05
C ASN A 148 22.39 -9.03 -15.93
N LEU A 149 22.09 -8.35 -14.81
CA LEU A 149 21.24 -8.89 -13.74
C LEU A 149 19.84 -9.18 -14.32
N PRO A 150 19.21 -10.34 -14.02
CA PRO A 150 17.86 -10.64 -14.49
C PRO A 150 16.86 -9.69 -13.83
N LEU A 151 16.24 -8.82 -14.61
CA LEU A 151 15.16 -7.95 -14.17
C LEU A 151 13.86 -8.75 -14.12
N ARG A 152 13.31 -8.93 -12.92
CA ARG A 152 12.15 -9.81 -12.66
C ARG A 152 10.85 -9.05 -12.46
N THR A 153 9.83 -9.43 -13.21
CA THR A 153 8.46 -8.91 -13.07
C THR A 153 7.53 -10.07 -12.78
N SER A 154 6.94 -10.11 -11.58
CA SER A 154 6.00 -11.15 -11.17
C SER A 154 4.59 -10.81 -11.65
N ILE A 155 4.00 -11.69 -12.44
CA ILE A 155 2.61 -11.64 -12.92
C ILE A 155 1.71 -12.29 -11.86
N LEU A 156 0.72 -11.52 -11.41
CA LEU A 156 -0.18 -11.89 -10.30
C LEU A 156 -1.59 -12.21 -10.80
N GLY A 157 -1.92 -11.77 -12.01
CA GLY A 157 -3.22 -12.00 -12.63
C GLY A 157 -3.13 -11.97 -14.16
N LYS A 158 -3.82 -12.91 -14.82
CA LYS A 158 -3.99 -12.92 -16.27
C LYS A 158 -5.47 -12.84 -16.66
N GLU A 159 -5.74 -12.15 -17.74
CA GLU A 159 -7.07 -12.07 -18.35
C GLU A 159 -6.92 -11.89 -19.86
N ALA A 160 -7.39 -12.87 -20.65
CA ALA A 160 -7.11 -12.94 -22.09
C ALA A 160 -7.66 -11.76 -22.91
N SER A 161 -8.66 -11.04 -22.39
CA SER A 161 -9.26 -9.85 -23.01
C SER A 161 -8.38 -8.61 -22.97
N ILE A 162 -7.31 -8.60 -22.15
CA ILE A 162 -6.45 -7.43 -21.95
C ILE A 162 -5.40 -7.38 -23.06
N PRO A 163 -5.40 -6.36 -23.94
CA PRO A 163 -4.35 -6.19 -24.93
C PRO A 163 -3.07 -5.63 -24.29
N ASP A 164 -1.99 -5.63 -25.07
CA ASP A 164 -0.72 -5.03 -24.66
C ASP A 164 -0.77 -3.51 -24.85
N PHE A 165 -0.84 -2.76 -23.75
CA PHE A 165 -1.14 -1.34 -23.80
C PHE A 165 0.08 -0.42 -23.70
N SER A 166 1.22 -0.87 -23.18
CA SER A 166 2.31 0.06 -22.85
C SER A 166 3.71 -0.52 -22.92
N TRP A 167 4.64 0.30 -23.40
CA TRP A 167 6.06 0.16 -23.08
C TRP A 167 6.35 0.80 -21.72
N SER A 168 7.15 0.16 -20.89
CA SER A 168 7.58 0.69 -19.59
C SER A 168 9.08 0.96 -19.63
N ILE A 169 9.49 2.19 -19.34
CA ILE A 169 10.89 2.49 -19.04
C ILE A 169 11.09 2.18 -17.57
N ILE A 170 11.98 1.23 -17.28
CA ILE A 170 12.27 0.73 -15.94
C ILE A 170 13.73 1.03 -15.58
N ARG A 171 14.03 1.17 -14.29
CA ARG A 171 15.39 1.37 -13.76
C ARG A 171 15.83 0.16 -12.97
N CYS A 172 16.97 -0.43 -13.33
CA CYS A 172 17.58 -1.51 -12.57
C CYS A 172 17.97 -1.04 -11.17
N ASN A 173 17.53 -1.72 -10.11
CA ASN A 173 17.86 -1.32 -8.74
C ASN A 173 19.33 -1.58 -8.37
N ASN A 174 20.03 -2.45 -9.12
CA ASN A 174 21.43 -2.77 -8.86
C ASN A 174 22.41 -1.76 -9.47
N CYS A 175 22.19 -1.32 -10.72
CA CYS A 175 23.14 -0.47 -11.44
C CYS A 175 22.56 0.87 -11.90
N ASN A 176 21.29 1.14 -11.59
CA ASN A 176 20.54 2.32 -12.03
C ASN A 176 20.38 2.49 -13.55
N GLU A 177 20.78 1.51 -14.36
CA GLU A 177 20.58 1.53 -15.81
C GLU A 177 19.09 1.51 -16.15
N TYR A 178 18.70 2.35 -17.12
CA TYR A 178 17.34 2.36 -17.67
C TYR A 178 17.19 1.30 -18.76
N ASN A 179 16.06 0.58 -18.75
CA ASN A 179 15.74 -0.50 -19.68
C ASN A 179 14.31 -0.30 -20.18
N LEU A 180 14.00 -0.85 -21.36
CA LEU A 180 12.63 -0.92 -21.87
C LEU A 180 12.04 -2.29 -21.52
N LEU A 181 10.79 -2.31 -21.07
CA LEU A 181 10.05 -3.51 -20.73
C LEU A 181 8.66 -3.46 -21.36
N SER A 182 8.19 -4.60 -21.86
CA SER A 182 6.78 -4.81 -22.21
C SER A 182 6.30 -6.04 -21.47
N VAL A 183 5.24 -5.92 -20.68
CA VAL A 183 4.67 -7.09 -19.96
C VAL A 183 3.87 -8.00 -20.88
N GLY A 184 3.52 -7.53 -22.08
CA GLY A 184 2.79 -8.29 -23.08
C GLY A 184 1.27 -8.30 -22.85
N PRO A 185 0.52 -8.89 -23.78
CA PRO A 185 -0.93 -8.98 -23.67
C PRO A 185 -1.33 -10.00 -22.60
N GLY A 186 -2.56 -9.85 -22.11
CA GLY A 186 -3.18 -10.79 -21.18
C GLY A 186 -2.75 -10.61 -19.72
N VAL A 187 -1.96 -9.58 -19.40
CA VAL A 187 -1.48 -9.28 -18.06
C VAL A 187 -2.43 -8.29 -17.36
N LYS A 188 -3.14 -8.76 -16.33
CA LYS A 188 -4.07 -7.94 -15.54
C LYS A 188 -3.40 -7.25 -14.37
N GLN A 189 -2.47 -7.95 -13.73
CA GLN A 189 -1.80 -7.48 -12.52
C GLN A 189 -0.39 -8.03 -12.50
N PHE A 190 0.58 -7.18 -12.18
CA PHE A 190 1.98 -7.53 -12.05
C PHE A 190 2.69 -6.63 -11.04
N ARG A 191 3.92 -7.01 -10.66
CA ARG A 191 4.79 -6.25 -9.76
C ARG A 191 6.25 -6.39 -10.20
N PHE A 192 7.00 -5.29 -10.14
CA PHE A 192 8.44 -5.29 -10.36
C PHE A 192 9.18 -5.72 -9.08
N GLU A 193 10.15 -6.62 -9.19
CA GLU A 193 10.89 -7.12 -8.03
C GLU A 193 12.17 -6.33 -7.77
N ASN A 194 13.06 -6.28 -8.76
CA ASN A 194 14.41 -5.71 -8.63
C ASN A 194 14.68 -4.56 -9.62
N HIS A 195 13.60 -3.89 -10.03
CA HIS A 195 13.63 -2.68 -10.84
C HIS A 195 12.42 -1.82 -10.52
N ALA A 196 12.51 -0.53 -10.81
CA ALA A 196 11.43 0.44 -10.61
C ALA A 196 10.88 0.93 -11.95
N SER A 197 9.56 1.16 -12.07
CA SER A 197 9.01 1.87 -13.23
C SER A 197 9.31 3.36 -13.13
N ILE A 198 9.72 3.94 -14.23
CA ILE A 198 10.11 5.35 -14.35
C ILE A 198 9.11 6.11 -15.21
N GLU A 199 8.69 5.50 -16.31
CA GLU A 199 7.77 6.12 -17.27
C GLU A 199 7.02 5.02 -18.03
N GLN A 200 5.74 5.23 -18.33
CA GLN A 200 4.95 4.33 -19.17
C GLN A 200 4.52 5.07 -20.44
N LEU A 201 4.76 4.43 -21.58
CA LEU A 201 4.45 4.94 -22.91
C LEU A 201 3.36 4.08 -23.52
N SER A 202 2.19 4.68 -23.76
CA SER A 202 1.05 4.04 -24.41
C SER A 202 1.43 3.53 -25.80
N LYS A 203 1.14 2.27 -26.12
CA LYS A 203 1.34 1.71 -27.47
C LYS A 203 0.38 2.28 -28.51
N ALA A 204 -0.66 3.01 -28.08
CA ALA A 204 -1.50 3.76 -29.01
C ALA A 204 -0.77 5.01 -29.55
N ASP A 205 0.16 5.55 -28.77
CA ASP A 205 0.85 6.82 -29.06
C ASP A 205 2.33 6.64 -29.41
N TYR A 206 2.92 5.49 -29.05
CA TYR A 206 4.34 5.21 -29.22
C TYR A 206 4.59 3.82 -29.84
N SER A 207 5.30 3.81 -30.96
CA SER A 207 5.97 2.63 -31.50
C SER A 207 7.11 2.15 -30.59
N GLU A 208 7.62 0.94 -30.85
CA GLU A 208 8.78 0.42 -30.12
C GLU A 208 10.03 1.29 -30.36
N GLU A 209 10.20 1.77 -31.59
CA GLU A 209 11.29 2.66 -31.99
C GLU A 209 11.23 3.99 -31.25
N GLU A 210 10.06 4.61 -31.17
CA GLU A 210 9.87 5.86 -30.42
C GLU A 210 10.09 5.67 -28.91
N ALA A 211 9.65 4.53 -28.37
CA ALA A 211 9.92 4.17 -26.99
C ALA A 211 11.42 3.99 -26.70
N LYS A 212 12.17 3.40 -27.64
CA LYS A 212 13.65 3.31 -27.57
C LYS A 212 14.30 4.69 -27.63
N VAL A 213 13.82 5.58 -28.50
CA VAL A 213 14.30 6.96 -28.55
C VAL A 213 14.08 7.66 -27.20
N ARG A 214 12.89 7.50 -26.60
CA ARG A 214 12.58 8.07 -25.29
C ARG A 214 13.45 7.49 -24.18
N LEU A 215 13.74 6.18 -24.22
CA LEU A 215 14.67 5.55 -23.31
C LEU A 215 16.07 6.20 -23.39
N GLU A 216 16.60 6.39 -24.59
CA GLU A 216 17.93 7.01 -24.77
C GLU A 216 17.95 8.48 -24.31
N GLN A 217 16.86 9.22 -24.52
CA GLN A 217 16.72 10.57 -23.94
C GLN A 217 16.81 10.54 -22.41
N ILE A 218 16.08 9.63 -21.75
CA ILE A 218 16.13 9.50 -20.29
C ILE A 218 17.53 9.14 -19.82
N LYS A 219 18.21 8.20 -20.50
CA LYS A 219 19.59 7.85 -20.20
C LYS A 219 20.53 9.05 -20.34
N TYR A 220 20.34 9.88 -21.36
CA TYR A 220 21.16 11.07 -21.57
C TYR A 220 20.92 12.15 -20.50
N PHE A 221 19.67 12.52 -20.25
CA PHE A 221 19.33 13.64 -19.36
C PHE A 221 19.43 13.31 -17.86
N ARG A 222 19.33 12.03 -17.49
CA ARG A 222 19.41 11.57 -16.09
C ARG A 222 20.72 10.89 -15.73
N LYS A 223 21.76 11.02 -16.57
CA LYS A 223 23.14 10.70 -16.18
C LYS A 223 23.54 11.60 -15.01
N LYS A 224 23.59 11.02 -13.81
CA LYS A 224 24.40 11.51 -12.70
C LYS A 224 25.64 10.64 -12.61
#